data_AF-A0ABD2N1H0-F1
#
_entry.id   AF-A0ABD2N1H0-F1
#
_cell.length_a   1.000
_cell.length_b   1.000
_cell.length_c   1.000
_cell.angle_alpha   90.00
_cell.angle_beta   90.00
_cell.angle_gamma   90.00
#
_symmetry.space_group_name_H-M   'P 1'
#
loop_
_entity.id
_entity.type
_entity.pdbx_description
1 polymer ?
#
loop_
_entity_poly.entity_id
_entity_poly.type
_entity_poly.pdbx_seq_one_letter_code
_entity_poly.pdbx_strand_id
1 'polypeptide(L)' 'MWSYLGITVLIFGYLHSANPGPACRISEFPCRNGRCISLNKYCDGIDDCEDISDEPKFCTGE' A
#
# COMPACT_ATOMS: atom_id res chain seq x y z
N MET A 1 41.55 -10.47 -8.97
CA MET A 1 41.00 -9.47 -8.03
C MET A 1 39.95 -8.60 -8.73
N TRP A 2 38.88 -9.23 -9.22
CA TRP A 2 37.68 -8.56 -9.75
C TRP A 2 36.44 -9.23 -9.12
N SER A 3 36.57 -9.61 -7.84
CA SER A 3 35.64 -10.49 -7.12
C SER A 3 34.65 -9.71 -6.23
N TYR A 4 34.62 -8.37 -6.33
CA TYR A 4 33.80 -7.49 -5.48
C TYR A 4 32.74 -6.69 -6.25
N LEU A 5 32.50 -7.00 -7.53
CA LEU A 5 31.44 -6.37 -8.35
C LEU A 5 30.13 -7.17 -8.39
N GLY A 6 30.04 -8.28 -7.64
CA GLY A 6 28.81 -9.07 -7.48
C GLY A 6 28.24 -9.09 -6.05
N ILE A 7 29.08 -8.92 -5.03
CA ILE A 7 28.66 -8.95 -3.62
C ILE A 7 28.14 -7.58 -3.18
N THR A 8 28.66 -6.49 -3.76
CA THR A 8 28.11 -5.15 -3.56
C THR A 8 26.73 -5.01 -4.19
N VAL A 9 26.43 -5.68 -5.30
CA VAL A 9 25.07 -5.65 -5.90
C VAL A 9 24.06 -6.45 -5.06
N LEU A 10 24.49 -7.48 -4.33
CA LEU A 10 23.62 -8.26 -3.45
C LEU A 10 23.43 -7.65 -2.05
N ILE A 11 24.29 -6.73 -1.60
CA ILE A 11 24.07 -5.98 -0.35
C ILE A 11 23.43 -4.60 -0.63
N PHE A 12 23.80 -3.92 -1.73
CA PHE A 12 23.14 -2.68 -2.15
C PHE A 12 21.79 -2.90 -2.84
N GLY A 13 21.52 -4.10 -3.38
CA GLY A 13 20.21 -4.48 -3.91
C GLY A 13 19.26 -5.09 -2.87
N TYR A 14 19.77 -5.50 -1.70
CA TYR A 14 19.01 -6.17 -0.63
C TYR A 14 18.82 -5.31 0.62
N LEU A 15 19.32 -4.07 0.62
CA LEU A 15 18.64 -2.98 1.34
C LEU A 15 17.40 -2.55 0.54
N HIS A 16 16.51 -3.54 0.45
CA HIS A 16 15.08 -3.44 0.58
C HIS A 16 14.46 -2.23 -0.11
N SER A 17 14.10 -2.44 -1.38
CA SER A 17 12.76 -2.06 -1.80
C SER A 17 11.79 -2.64 -0.77
N ALA A 18 11.51 -1.85 0.28
CA ALA A 18 10.15 -1.75 0.73
C ALA A 18 9.39 -1.48 -0.56
N ASN A 19 8.68 -2.49 -1.04
CA ASN A 19 7.49 -2.24 -1.79
C ASN A 19 6.53 -1.83 -0.67
N PRO A 20 6.43 -0.54 -0.28
CA PRO A 20 5.23 -0.19 0.45
C PRO A 20 4.13 -0.62 -0.50
N GLY A 21 3.06 -1.26 -0.01
CA GLY A 21 1.80 -1.20 -0.77
C GLY A 21 1.60 0.23 -1.28
N PRO A 22 0.82 0.44 -2.37
CA PRO A 22 0.67 1.74 -3.04
C PRO A 22 0.84 2.86 -2.03
N ALA A 23 1.91 3.66 -2.18
CA ALA A 23 2.42 4.53 -1.12
C ALA A 23 1.43 5.65 -0.82
N CYS A 24 0.33 5.30 -0.17
CA CYS A 24 -0.68 6.20 0.30
C CYS A 24 -0.03 7.05 1.39
N ARG A 25 -0.50 8.29 1.49
CA ARG A 25 -0.08 9.17 2.57
C ARG A 25 -0.51 8.56 3.91
N ILE A 26 0.11 9.02 5.00
CA ILE A 26 -0.26 8.63 6.37
C ILE A 26 -1.76 8.88 6.65
N SER A 27 -2.36 9.85 5.95
CA SER A 27 -3.77 10.23 6.05
C SER A 27 -4.70 9.54 5.02
N GLU A 28 -4.22 8.52 4.33
CA GLU A 28 -4.94 7.83 3.25
C GLU A 28 -5.06 6.33 3.52
N PHE A 29 -6.15 5.74 3.05
CA PHE A 29 -6.41 4.32 3.10
C PHE A 29 -6.08 3.66 1.74
N PRO A 30 -5.28 2.58 1.71
CA PRO A 30 -4.99 1.83 0.49
C PRO A 30 -6.13 0.88 0.14
N CYS A 31 -6.77 1.14 -1.00
CA CYS A 31 -7.74 0.24 -1.63
C CYS A 31 -7.05 -1.02 -2.15
N ARG A 32 -7.81 -2.13 -2.29
CA ARG A 32 -7.26 -3.39 -2.82
C ARG A 32 -6.89 -3.29 -4.31
N ASN A 33 -7.56 -2.43 -5.07
CA ASN A 33 -7.23 -2.13 -6.47
C ASN A 33 -5.96 -1.27 -6.65
N GLY A 34 -5.32 -0.83 -5.56
CA GLY A 34 -4.10 -0.02 -5.61
C GLY A 34 -4.32 1.49 -5.56
N ARG A 35 -5.57 1.96 -5.48
CA ARG A 35 -5.91 3.38 -5.28
C ARG A 35 -5.75 3.77 -3.81
N CYS A 36 -5.65 5.08 -3.56
CA CYS A 36 -5.63 5.66 -2.23
C CYS A 36 -6.84 6.58 -2.09
N ILE A 37 -7.61 6.40 -1.02
CA ILE A 37 -8.70 7.29 -0.62
C ILE A 37 -8.33 7.96 0.71
N SER A 38 -9.06 8.97 1.15
CA SER A 38 -8.78 9.56 2.46
C SER A 38 -9.25 8.63 3.59
N LEU A 39 -8.54 8.58 4.73
CA LEU A 39 -8.89 7.69 5.84
C LEU A 39 -10.32 7.91 6.37
N ASN A 40 -10.88 9.12 6.21
CA ASN A 40 -12.26 9.42 6.61
C ASN A 40 -13.32 8.89 5.64
N LYS A 41 -12.90 8.32 4.51
CA LYS A 41 -13.76 7.64 3.54
C LYS A 41 -13.80 6.12 3.76
N TYR A 42 -12.99 5.61 4.69
CA TYR A 42 -13.12 4.21 5.09
C TYR A 42 -14.38 4.07 5.95
N CYS A 43 -15.29 3.17 5.59
CA CYS A 43 -16.50 2.88 6.36
C CYS A 43 -17.47 4.08 6.43
N ASP A 44 -17.54 4.89 5.37
CA ASP A 44 -18.41 6.07 5.27
C ASP A 44 -19.75 5.79 4.54
N GLY A 45 -19.95 4.54 4.10
CA GLY A 45 -21.15 4.08 3.43
C GLY A 45 -21.17 4.33 1.92
N ILE A 46 -20.06 4.80 1.34
CA ILE A 46 -19.91 5.07 -0.09
C ILE A 46 -18.75 4.21 -0.63
N ASP A 47 -18.94 3.59 -1.79
CA ASP A 47 -17.84 2.91 -2.50
C ASP A 47 -16.93 3.95 -3.15
N ASP A 48 -15.88 4.39 -2.43
CA ASP A 48 -14.84 5.28 -2.96
C ASP A 48 -13.70 4.50 -3.63
N CYS A 49 -13.49 3.25 -3.21
CA CYS A 49 -12.45 2.40 -3.77
C CYS A 49 -12.79 1.76 -5.13
N GLU A 50 -14.04 1.79 -5.61
CA GLU A 50 -14.54 1.12 -6.84
C GLU A 50 -14.47 -0.42 -6.81
N ASP A 51 -13.94 -0.98 -5.72
CA ASP A 51 -13.82 -2.41 -5.45
C ASP A 51 -14.39 -2.77 -4.07
N ILE A 52 -15.15 -1.85 -3.45
CA ILE A 52 -15.78 -1.95 -2.13
C ILE A 52 -14.82 -2.34 -1.00
N SER A 53 -13.50 -2.16 -1.19
CA SER A 53 -12.51 -2.57 -0.20
C SER A 53 -12.45 -1.65 1.03
N ASP A 54 -13.00 -0.45 0.91
CA ASP A 54 -13.26 0.54 1.95
C ASP A 54 -14.57 0.32 2.74
N GLU A 55 -15.53 -0.42 2.17
CA GLU A 55 -16.86 -0.69 2.76
C GLU A 55 -17.11 -2.19 3.03
N PRO A 56 -16.29 -2.85 3.87
CA PRO A 56 -16.46 -4.27 4.17
C PRO A 56 -17.76 -4.56 4.93
N LYS A 57 -18.29 -5.78 4.85
CA LYS A 57 -19.56 -6.16 5.52
C LYS A 57 -19.61 -5.96 7.04
N PHE A 58 -18.44 -5.91 7.70
CA PHE A 58 -18.34 -5.66 9.15
C PHE A 58 -18.29 -4.17 9.48
N CYS A 59 -18.24 -3.29 8.48
CA CYS A 59 -18.64 -1.91 8.63
C CYS A 59 -20.12 -1.88 8.97
N THR A 60 -20.41 -1.93 10.27
CA THR A 60 -21.64 -1.42 10.84
C THR A 60 -21.58 0.11 10.74
N GLY A 61 -21.64 0.63 9.51
CA GLY A 61 -22.08 1.99 9.27
C GLY A 61 -23.59 2.05 9.53
N GLU A 62 -23.98 3.00 10.38
CA GLU A 62 -25.37 3.27 10.80
C GLU A 62 -26.28 3.67 9.63
#